data_AF-E7RSX0-F1
#
_entry.id   AF-E7RSX0-F1
#
_cell.length_a   1.000
_cell.length_b   1.000
_cell.length_c   1.000
_cell.angle_alpha   90.00
_cell.angle_beta   90.00
_cell.angle_gamma   90.00
#
_symmetry.space_group_name_H-M   'P 1'
#
loop_
_entity.id
_entity.type
_entity.pdbx_description
1 polymer ?
#
loop_
_entity_poly.entity_id
_entity_poly.type
_entity_poly.pdbx_seq_one_letter_code
_entity_poly.pdbx_strand_id
1 'polypeptide(L)'
;MEKIAFRAIYYAIFLKLLRVYKFNKLMKKVFLAICMFIATTTWATGLAKIGEAEFGKSYQEIVPLLENEFGIPISVTSEQVVYEHKNYQGVNFDRIVFNFRNSKFAEARFYIKTSSKATANNTVKELVKKFTNAETVSCDFDDGSYFYKDGRAPVGSGRLFTISSLRLQGEWNAEVRYGPFKY
;
A
#
# COMPACT_ATOMS: atom_id res chain seq x y z
N MET A 1 -1.43 -17.63 4.37
CA MET A 1 -1.01 -18.83 5.13
C MET A 1 0.50 -19.12 5.08
N GLU A 2 1.26 -18.60 4.10
CA GLU A 2 2.72 -18.85 3.97
C GLU A 2 3.61 -18.35 5.12
N LYS A 3 3.21 -17.28 5.84
CA LYS A 3 4.05 -16.68 6.89
C LYS A 3 4.24 -17.56 8.14
N ILE A 4 3.32 -18.49 8.39
CA ILE A 4 3.38 -19.39 9.56
C ILE A 4 4.33 -20.55 9.29
N ALA A 5 4.34 -21.08 8.06
CA ALA A 5 5.22 -22.16 7.64
C ALA A 5 6.70 -21.76 7.73
N PHE A 6 7.03 -20.52 7.33
CA PHE A 6 8.41 -20.02 7.37
C PHE A 6 8.93 -19.90 8.81
N ARG A 7 8.11 -19.42 9.75
CA ARG A 7 8.47 -19.33 11.18
C ARG A 7 8.74 -20.71 11.79
N ALA A 8 7.93 -21.71 11.45
CA ALA A 8 8.09 -23.07 11.95
C ALA A 8 9.41 -23.72 11.48
N ILE A 9 9.80 -23.49 10.22
CA ILE A 9 11.04 -24.01 9.64
C ILE A 9 12.26 -23.37 10.31
N TYR A 10 12.27 -22.06 10.51
CA TYR A 10 13.37 -21.38 11.23
C TYR A 10 13.50 -21.87 12.67
N TYR A 11 12.38 -22.06 13.37
CA TYR A 11 12.38 -22.56 14.74
C TYR A 11 12.91 -24.00 14.83
N ALA A 12 12.55 -24.86 13.87
CA ALA A 12 13.04 -26.23 13.80
C ALA A 12 14.55 -26.32 13.49
N ILE A 13 15.04 -25.49 12.57
CA ILE A 13 16.48 -25.39 12.26
C ILE A 13 17.26 -24.84 13.47
N PHE A 14 16.71 -23.83 14.15
CA PHE A 14 17.28 -23.24 15.36
C PHE A 14 17.40 -24.23 16.51
N LEU A 15 16.35 -25.02 16.77
CA LEU A 15 16.37 -26.09 17.78
C LEU A 15 17.39 -27.19 17.45
N LYS A 16 17.56 -27.53 16.17
CA LYS A 16 18.61 -28.47 15.73
C LYS A 16 20.01 -27.92 15.97
N LEU A 17 20.27 -26.65 15.64
CA LEU A 17 21.57 -26.01 15.86
C LEU A 17 21.93 -25.91 17.35
N LEU A 18 20.95 -25.60 18.21
CA LEU A 18 21.12 -25.60 19.67
C LEU A 18 21.44 -26.99 20.25
N ARG A 19 21.03 -28.06 19.58
CA ARG A 19 21.30 -29.45 19.99
C ARG A 19 22.68 -29.95 19.56
N VAL A 20 23.16 -29.50 18.40
CA VAL A 20 24.44 -29.93 17.82
C VAL A 20 25.63 -29.25 18.50
N TYR A 21 25.49 -28.01 18.94
CA TYR A 21 26.57 -27.28 19.58
C TYR A 21 26.46 -27.33 21.11
N LYS A 22 27.43 -27.98 21.77
CA LYS A 22 27.65 -27.92 23.23
C LYS A 22 28.16 -26.53 23.63
N PHE A 23 27.30 -25.52 23.54
CA PHE A 23 27.62 -24.19 24.04
C PHE A 23 27.71 -24.21 25.57
N ASN A 24 28.82 -23.72 26.12
CA ASN A 24 28.93 -23.45 27.55
C ASN A 24 27.89 -22.39 27.97
N LYS A 25 27.47 -22.42 29.24
CA LYS A 25 26.37 -21.59 29.79
C LYS A 25 26.55 -20.09 29.46
N LEU A 26 27.80 -19.61 29.39
CA LEU A 26 28.16 -18.25 29.03
C LEU A 26 27.95 -17.96 27.54
N MET A 27 28.37 -18.85 26.64
CA MET A 27 28.16 -18.71 25.19
C MET A 27 26.68 -18.77 24.81
N LYS A 28 25.87 -19.57 25.51
CA LYS A 28 24.41 -19.61 25.32
C LYS A 28 23.76 -18.26 25.62
N LYS A 29 24.21 -17.57 26.67
CA LYS A 29 23.70 -16.25 27.07
C LYS A 29 24.10 -15.16 26.05
N VAL A 30 25.35 -15.17 25.60
CA VAL A 30 25.85 -14.23 24.58
C VAL A 30 25.12 -14.44 23.25
N PHE A 31 24.95 -15.70 22.83
CA PHE A 31 24.23 -16.02 21.60
C PHE A 31 22.74 -15.62 21.67
N LEU A 32 22.07 -15.86 22.81
CA LEU A 32 20.69 -15.43 23.02
C LEU A 32 20.54 -13.90 22.99
N ALA A 33 21.52 -13.18 23.56
CA ALA A 33 21.56 -11.71 23.51
C ALA A 33 21.74 -11.18 22.07
N ILE A 34 22.61 -11.82 21.27
CA ILE A 34 22.79 -11.49 19.84
C ILE A 34 21.50 -11.78 19.06
N CYS A 35 20.81 -12.90 19.30
CA CYS A 35 19.52 -13.19 18.66
C CYS A 35 18.44 -12.16 19.03
N MET A 36 18.40 -11.70 20.29
CA MET A 36 17.48 -10.64 20.70
C MET A 36 17.82 -9.28 20.06
N PHE A 37 19.11 -8.97 19.85
CA PHE A 37 19.55 -7.77 19.13
C PHE A 37 19.21 -7.82 17.64
N ILE A 38 19.27 -8.99 16.99
CA ILE A 38 18.87 -9.14 15.59
C ILE A 38 17.34 -9.03 15.46
N ALA A 39 16.59 -9.54 16.44
CA ALA A 39 15.12 -9.46 16.46
C ALA A 39 14.57 -8.03 16.58
N THR A 40 15.36 -7.05 17.01
CA THR A 40 14.91 -5.64 17.11
C THR A 40 15.18 -4.80 15.87
N THR A 41 15.93 -5.31 14.87
CA THR A 41 16.37 -4.52 13.70
C THR A 41 15.49 -4.64 12.45
N THR A 42 14.33 -5.29 12.53
CA THR A 42 13.41 -5.39 11.38
C THR A 42 12.08 -4.68 11.64
N TRP A 43 12.16 -3.37 11.88
CA TRP A 43 11.07 -2.47 11.51
C TRP A 43 11.37 -1.95 10.11
N ALA A 44 11.26 -2.83 9.11
CA ALA A 44 11.00 -2.35 7.77
C ALA A 44 9.62 -1.70 7.84
N THR A 45 9.59 -0.37 8.03
CA THR A 45 8.42 0.40 7.62
C THR A 45 8.30 0.09 6.14
N GLY A 46 7.33 -0.76 5.76
CA GLY A 46 7.09 -1.04 4.36
C GLY A 46 6.83 0.31 3.70
N LEU A 47 7.80 0.79 2.92
CA LEU A 47 7.66 2.06 2.23
C LEU A 47 6.41 1.94 1.38
N ALA A 48 5.51 2.92 1.53
CA ALA A 48 4.30 2.91 0.76
C ALA A 48 4.65 3.00 -0.73
N LYS A 49 4.14 2.06 -1.52
CA LYS A 49 4.45 1.94 -2.94
C LYS A 49 3.24 1.46 -3.73
N ILE A 50 3.23 1.80 -5.01
CA ILE A 50 2.31 1.26 -6.02
C ILE A 50 3.14 0.41 -6.98
N GLY A 51 2.98 -0.92 -6.90
CA GLY A 51 3.92 -1.81 -7.59
C GLY A 51 5.33 -1.60 -7.01
N GLU A 52 6.29 -1.21 -7.85
CA GLU A 52 7.63 -0.81 -7.42
C GLU A 52 7.82 0.71 -7.28
N ALA A 53 6.80 1.52 -7.60
CA ALA A 53 6.85 2.97 -7.49
C ALA A 53 6.66 3.45 -6.04
N GLU A 54 7.75 3.83 -5.39
CA GLU A 54 7.78 4.30 -3.99
C GLU A 54 7.43 5.79 -3.85
N PHE A 55 6.55 6.14 -2.91
CA PHE A 55 6.21 7.54 -2.64
C PHE A 55 7.43 8.34 -2.12
N GLY A 56 7.57 9.58 -2.60
CA GLY A 56 8.64 10.51 -2.25
C GLY A 56 9.86 10.47 -3.19
N LYS A 57 9.95 9.47 -4.07
CA LYS A 57 10.98 9.38 -5.12
C LYS A 57 10.75 10.39 -6.23
N SER A 58 11.81 10.72 -6.97
CA SER A 58 11.74 11.72 -8.02
C SER A 58 10.87 11.29 -9.20
N TYR A 59 10.37 12.27 -9.93
CA TYR A 59 9.64 12.06 -11.18
C TYR A 59 10.40 11.15 -12.15
N GLN A 60 11.69 11.41 -12.36
CA GLN A 60 12.54 10.64 -13.28
C GLN A 60 12.68 9.17 -12.88
N GLU A 61 12.68 8.88 -11.57
CA GLU A 61 12.74 7.51 -11.05
C GLU A 61 11.40 6.78 -11.19
N ILE A 62 10.28 7.51 -11.03
CA ILE A 62 8.96 6.89 -10.87
C ILE A 62 8.25 6.65 -12.20
N VAL A 63 8.35 7.57 -13.16
CA VAL A 63 7.65 7.44 -14.45
C VAL A 63 7.99 6.11 -15.15
N PRO A 64 9.25 5.67 -15.27
CA PRO A 64 9.56 4.38 -15.90
C PRO A 64 8.97 3.17 -15.17
N LEU A 65 8.86 3.23 -13.83
CA LEU A 65 8.27 2.16 -13.03
C LEU A 65 6.76 2.07 -13.24
N LEU A 66 6.09 3.23 -13.33
CA LEU A 66 4.66 3.30 -13.64
C LEU A 66 4.38 2.83 -15.07
N GLU A 67 5.25 3.16 -16.02
CA GLU A 67 5.16 2.67 -17.40
C GLU A 67 5.34 1.15 -17.49
N ASN A 68 6.26 0.58 -16.71
CA ASN A 68 6.43 -0.86 -16.64
C ASN A 68 5.20 -1.58 -16.03
N GLU A 69 4.58 -0.98 -15.01
CA GLU A 69 3.41 -1.55 -14.34
C GLU A 69 2.12 -1.40 -15.16
N PHE A 70 1.90 -0.23 -15.78
CA PHE A 70 0.62 0.14 -16.41
C PHE A 70 0.68 0.29 -17.93
N GLY A 71 1.86 0.18 -18.54
CA GLY A 71 2.10 0.42 -19.97
C GLY A 71 2.21 1.91 -20.30
N ILE A 72 1.82 2.30 -21.52
CA ILE A 72 1.96 3.70 -21.97
C ILE A 72 0.83 4.58 -21.36
N PRO A 73 1.17 5.73 -20.74
CA PRO A 73 0.19 6.69 -20.23
C PRO A 73 -0.50 7.47 -21.35
N ILE A 74 -1.72 7.94 -21.08
CA ILE A 74 -2.48 8.80 -22.00
C ILE A 74 -2.09 10.27 -21.88
N SER A 75 -1.49 10.67 -20.75
CA SER A 75 -1.02 12.03 -20.50
C SER A 75 0.12 12.00 -19.50
N VAL A 76 1.16 12.79 -19.80
CA VAL A 76 2.37 12.92 -18.99
C VAL A 76 2.73 14.39 -18.89
N THR A 77 2.81 14.90 -17.67
CA THR A 77 3.21 16.26 -17.33
C THR A 77 4.14 16.22 -16.12
N SER A 78 4.81 17.33 -15.81
CA SER A 78 5.67 17.43 -14.62
C SER A 78 4.92 17.23 -13.29
N GLU A 79 3.60 17.39 -13.28
CA GLU A 79 2.76 17.30 -12.08
C GLU A 79 1.94 16.02 -12.04
N GLN A 80 1.71 15.37 -13.18
CA GLN A 80 0.77 14.27 -13.28
C GLN A 80 1.07 13.31 -14.41
N VAL A 81 0.90 12.02 -14.13
CA VAL A 81 0.83 10.94 -15.12
C VAL A 81 -0.54 10.28 -15.04
N VAL A 82 -1.18 10.07 -16.19
CA VAL A 82 -2.56 9.56 -16.28
C VAL A 82 -2.63 8.32 -17.16
N TYR A 83 -3.37 7.32 -16.68
CA TYR A 83 -3.72 6.11 -17.41
C TYR A 83 -5.23 5.92 -17.45
N GLU A 84 -5.71 5.20 -18.45
CA GLU A 84 -7.11 4.77 -18.56
C GLU A 84 -7.21 3.27 -18.82
N HIS A 85 -8.29 2.68 -18.34
CA HIS A 85 -8.66 1.27 -18.53
C HIS A 85 -7.54 0.28 -18.15
N LYS A 86 -6.99 0.43 -16.94
CA LYS A 86 -5.89 -0.41 -16.45
C LYS A 86 -6.34 -1.37 -15.36
N ASN A 87 -5.73 -2.55 -15.34
CA ASN A 87 -5.90 -3.49 -14.26
C ASN A 87 -4.84 -3.24 -13.18
N TYR A 88 -5.25 -3.21 -11.92
CA TYR A 88 -4.34 -3.21 -10.78
C TYR A 88 -4.87 -4.15 -9.71
N GLN A 89 -4.05 -5.11 -9.28
CA GLN A 89 -4.42 -6.13 -8.29
C GLN A 89 -5.77 -6.84 -8.60
N GLY A 90 -6.02 -7.13 -9.88
CA GLY A 90 -7.24 -7.82 -10.31
C GLY A 90 -8.50 -6.94 -10.27
N VAL A 91 -8.34 -5.62 -10.31
CA VAL A 91 -9.44 -4.65 -10.44
C VAL A 91 -9.19 -3.78 -11.67
N ASN A 92 -10.18 -3.64 -12.53
CA ASN A 92 -10.12 -2.72 -13.65
C ASN A 92 -10.55 -1.33 -13.19
N PHE A 93 -9.66 -0.36 -13.37
CA PHE A 93 -9.91 1.05 -13.11
C PHE A 93 -10.09 1.79 -14.44
N ASP A 94 -11.12 2.62 -14.49
CA ASP A 94 -11.39 3.46 -15.65
C ASP A 94 -10.33 4.53 -15.82
N ARG A 95 -9.83 5.07 -14.71
CA ARG A 95 -8.78 6.09 -14.70
C ARG A 95 -7.85 5.94 -13.52
N ILE A 96 -6.56 6.07 -13.76
CA ILE A 96 -5.52 6.12 -12.72
C ILE A 96 -4.73 7.40 -12.89
N VAL A 97 -4.49 8.10 -11.79
CA VAL A 97 -3.81 9.39 -11.76
C VAL A 97 -2.72 9.34 -10.71
N PHE A 98 -1.48 9.55 -11.14
CA PHE A 98 -0.32 9.69 -10.28
C PHE A 98 0.10 11.14 -10.23
N ASN A 99 0.05 11.76 -9.05
CA ASN A 99 0.39 13.17 -8.88
C ASN A 99 1.76 13.33 -8.23
N PHE A 100 2.48 14.33 -8.71
CA PHE A 100 3.79 14.74 -8.26
C PHE A 100 3.71 16.13 -7.62
N ARG A 101 4.43 16.31 -6.52
CA ARG A 101 4.58 17.61 -5.85
C ARG A 101 6.07 17.82 -5.59
N ASN A 102 6.58 19.01 -5.91
CA ASN A 102 8.02 19.32 -5.79
C ASN A 102 8.89 18.26 -6.50
N SER A 103 8.46 17.83 -7.69
CA SER A 103 9.10 16.78 -8.50
C SER A 103 9.20 15.40 -7.83
N LYS A 104 8.41 15.14 -6.78
CA LYS A 104 8.36 13.86 -6.07
C LYS A 104 6.98 13.22 -6.13
N PHE A 105 6.94 11.90 -6.21
CA PHE A 105 5.70 11.13 -6.25
C PHE A 105 4.94 11.26 -4.92
N ALA A 106 3.76 11.88 -4.95
CA ALA A 106 3.10 12.34 -3.73
C ALA A 106 1.70 11.74 -3.52
N GLU A 107 1.04 11.27 -4.58
CA GLU A 107 -0.32 10.76 -4.50
C GLU A 107 -0.64 9.82 -5.66
N ALA A 108 -1.43 8.79 -5.40
CA ALA A 108 -2.02 7.93 -6.44
C ALA A 108 -3.52 7.86 -6.24
N ARG A 109 -4.28 7.99 -7.33
CA ARG A 109 -5.75 7.90 -7.31
C ARG A 109 -6.24 6.96 -8.40
N PHE A 110 -7.12 6.05 -8.03
CA PHE A 110 -7.67 5.04 -8.91
C PHE A 110 -9.18 5.17 -8.89
N TYR A 111 -9.79 5.31 -10.06
CA TYR A 111 -11.21 5.62 -10.23
C TYR A 111 -11.93 4.52 -10.99
N ILE A 112 -13.12 4.17 -10.48
CA ILE A 112 -14.12 3.39 -11.20
C ILE A 112 -15.36 4.28 -11.36
N LYS A 113 -15.69 4.61 -12.60
CA LYS A 113 -16.88 5.36 -12.95
C LYS A 113 -18.10 4.48 -12.72
N THR A 114 -19.16 5.06 -12.16
CA THR A 114 -20.40 4.36 -11.84
C THR A 114 -21.61 5.19 -12.23
N SER A 115 -22.74 4.51 -12.47
CA SER A 115 -23.98 5.15 -12.90
C SER A 115 -24.71 5.91 -11.79
N SER A 116 -24.42 5.63 -10.51
CA SER A 116 -25.14 6.23 -9.38
C SER A 116 -24.33 6.21 -8.08
N LYS A 117 -24.72 7.03 -7.11
CA LYS A 117 -24.17 7.03 -5.74
C LYS A 117 -24.28 5.66 -5.08
N ALA A 118 -25.42 5.00 -5.24
CA ALA A 118 -25.67 3.67 -4.67
C ALA A 118 -24.69 2.63 -5.24
N THR A 119 -24.48 2.65 -6.56
CA THR A 119 -23.50 1.78 -7.22
C THR A 119 -22.07 2.10 -6.76
N ALA A 120 -21.69 3.37 -6.69
CA ALA A 120 -20.38 3.78 -6.16
C ALA A 120 -20.14 3.24 -4.75
N ASN A 121 -21.12 3.36 -3.85
CA ASN A 121 -21.02 2.86 -2.48
C ASN A 121 -20.87 1.33 -2.42
N ASN A 122 -21.58 0.59 -3.27
CA ASN A 122 -21.41 -0.85 -3.35
C ASN A 122 -20.01 -1.22 -3.86
N THR A 123 -19.52 -0.52 -4.89
CA THR A 123 -18.15 -0.71 -5.40
C THR A 123 -17.10 -0.39 -4.34
N VAL A 124 -17.28 0.67 -3.55
CA VAL A 124 -16.39 1.02 -2.42
C VAL A 124 -16.28 -0.14 -1.42
N LYS A 125 -17.40 -0.78 -1.05
CA LYS A 125 -17.39 -1.94 -0.14
C LYS A 125 -16.59 -3.11 -0.70
N GLU A 126 -16.68 -3.36 -2.01
CA GLU A 126 -15.90 -4.41 -2.66
C GLU A 126 -14.40 -4.07 -2.75
N LEU A 127 -14.07 -2.80 -3.03
CA LEU A 127 -12.69 -2.32 -3.04
C LEU A 127 -12.02 -2.47 -1.66
N VAL A 128 -12.75 -2.18 -0.58
CA VAL A 128 -12.24 -2.36 0.79
C VAL A 128 -11.82 -3.79 1.05
N LYS A 129 -12.60 -4.78 0.63
CA LYS A 129 -12.26 -6.20 0.80
C LYS A 129 -11.00 -6.61 0.04
N LYS A 130 -10.68 -5.91 -1.07
CA LYS A 130 -9.53 -6.20 -1.92
C LYS A 130 -8.25 -5.50 -1.46
N PHE A 131 -8.35 -4.21 -1.15
CA PHE A 131 -7.19 -3.36 -0.89
C PHE A 131 -6.84 -3.22 0.59
N THR A 132 -7.71 -3.67 1.49
CA THR A 132 -7.44 -3.64 2.93
C THR A 132 -8.11 -4.81 3.66
N ASN A 133 -7.82 -4.93 4.95
CA ASN A 133 -8.60 -5.78 5.82
C ASN A 133 -9.82 -5.00 6.33
N ALA A 134 -10.99 -5.41 5.87
CA ALA A 134 -12.28 -4.81 6.25
C ALA A 134 -12.54 -4.80 7.77
N GLU A 135 -11.88 -5.67 8.54
CA GLU A 135 -12.02 -5.75 10.00
C GLU A 135 -11.20 -4.70 10.75
N THR A 136 -10.12 -4.18 10.14
CA THR A 136 -9.19 -3.25 10.80
C THR A 136 -9.23 -1.83 10.26
N VAL A 137 -9.81 -1.65 9.07
CA VAL A 137 -9.96 -0.34 8.43
C VAL A 137 -10.94 0.53 9.23
N SER A 138 -10.58 1.81 9.41
CA SER A 138 -11.50 2.78 10.01
C SER A 138 -12.52 3.23 8.97
N CYS A 139 -13.80 3.23 9.33
CA CYS A 139 -14.90 3.63 8.47
C CYS A 139 -15.66 4.79 9.10
N ASP A 140 -15.84 5.86 8.32
CA ASP A 140 -16.82 6.91 8.58
C ASP A 140 -17.98 6.76 7.57
N PHE A 141 -19.16 7.25 7.95
CA PHE A 141 -20.33 7.27 7.07
C PHE A 141 -20.90 8.68 7.07
N ASP A 142 -20.82 9.35 5.93
CA ASP A 142 -21.27 10.74 5.77
C ASP A 142 -22.12 10.89 4.52
N ASP A 143 -23.23 11.62 4.64
CA ASP A 143 -24.22 11.83 3.59
C ASP A 143 -24.62 10.52 2.85
N GLY A 144 -24.73 9.39 3.54
CA GLY A 144 -25.08 8.13 2.89
C GLY A 144 -23.95 7.45 2.10
N SER A 145 -22.72 7.95 2.20
CA SER A 145 -21.51 7.43 1.54
C SER A 145 -20.50 6.87 2.54
N TYR A 146 -19.87 5.76 2.17
CA TYR A 146 -18.82 5.16 2.99
C TYR A 146 -17.47 5.82 2.72
N PHE A 147 -16.74 6.12 3.78
CA PHE A 147 -15.39 6.64 3.73
C PHE A 147 -14.47 5.79 4.59
N TYR A 148 -13.63 4.99 3.95
CA TYR A 148 -12.67 4.12 4.60
C TYR A 148 -11.29 4.76 4.61
N LYS A 149 -10.56 4.62 5.71
CA LYS A 149 -9.21 5.18 5.87
C LYS A 149 -8.32 4.25 6.69
N ASP A 150 -7.10 4.02 6.25
CA ASP A 150 -6.15 3.14 6.95
C ASP A 150 -4.70 3.43 6.55
N GLY A 151 -3.77 2.77 7.25
CA GLY A 151 -2.35 3.01 7.21
C GLY A 151 -1.94 4.33 7.84
N ARG A 152 -0.63 4.52 7.92
CA ARG A 152 0.00 5.77 8.37
C ARG A 152 0.74 6.38 7.19
N ALA A 153 0.55 7.67 6.97
CA ALA A 153 1.31 8.39 5.95
C ALA A 153 2.83 8.20 6.19
N PRO A 154 3.62 7.96 5.13
CA PRO A 154 5.07 7.81 5.25
C PRO A 154 5.75 9.09 5.74
N VAL A 155 5.18 10.26 5.44
CA VAL A 155 5.65 11.57 5.89
C VAL A 155 4.48 12.47 6.28
N GLY A 156 4.61 13.18 7.40
CA GLY A 156 3.60 14.10 7.94
C GLY A 156 2.56 13.45 8.83
N SER A 157 1.47 14.17 9.11
CA SER A 157 0.29 13.66 9.81
C SER A 157 -0.80 13.29 8.82
N GLY A 158 -1.34 12.07 8.93
CA GLY A 158 -2.39 11.59 8.03
C GLY A 158 -2.45 10.08 7.87
N ARG A 159 -3.44 9.62 7.09
CA ARG A 159 -3.62 8.22 6.71
C ARG A 159 -2.88 7.93 5.41
N LEU A 160 -2.52 6.67 5.21
CA LEU A 160 -1.81 6.27 4.02
C LEU A 160 -2.75 6.26 2.81
N PHE A 161 -3.93 5.67 2.99
CA PHE A 161 -4.87 5.50 1.92
C PHE A 161 -6.32 5.68 2.39
N THR A 162 -7.19 6.01 1.45
CA THR A 162 -8.63 6.16 1.63
C THR A 162 -9.38 5.46 0.51
N ILE A 163 -10.56 4.92 0.79
CA ILE A 163 -11.47 4.35 -0.22
C ILE A 163 -12.85 4.97 0.00
N SER A 164 -13.38 5.63 -1.03
CA SER A 164 -14.61 6.42 -0.88
C SER A 164 -15.38 6.57 -2.18
N SER A 165 -16.63 7.02 -2.09
CA SER A 165 -17.39 7.45 -3.25
C SER A 165 -17.36 8.98 -3.37
N LEU A 166 -17.25 9.48 -4.60
CA LEU A 166 -17.21 10.91 -4.88
C LEU A 166 -17.82 11.24 -6.24
N ARG A 167 -18.19 12.50 -6.42
CA ARG A 167 -18.70 13.00 -7.70
C ARG A 167 -17.60 13.77 -8.42
N LEU A 168 -17.16 13.26 -9.58
CA LEU A 168 -16.14 13.88 -10.43
C LEU A 168 -16.80 14.27 -11.75
N GLN A 169 -16.72 15.55 -12.13
CA GLN A 169 -17.28 16.06 -13.40
C GLN A 169 -18.75 15.66 -13.64
N GLY A 170 -19.55 15.62 -12.57
CA GLY A 170 -20.98 15.28 -12.64
C GLY A 170 -21.30 13.78 -12.54
N GLU A 171 -20.31 12.90 -12.59
CA GLU A 171 -20.46 11.45 -12.52
C GLU A 171 -20.01 10.86 -11.18
N TRP A 172 -20.67 9.79 -10.76
CA TRP A 172 -20.33 9.10 -9.52
C TRP A 172 -19.15 8.16 -9.74
N ASN A 173 -18.21 8.16 -8.81
CA ASN A 173 -17.01 7.34 -8.87
C ASN A 173 -16.78 6.65 -7.53
N ALA A 174 -16.23 5.44 -7.57
CA ALA A 174 -15.52 4.86 -6.44
C ALA A 174 -14.02 5.16 -6.61
N GLU A 175 -13.37 5.62 -5.55
CA GLU A 175 -11.96 6.02 -5.54
C GLU A 175 -11.18 5.16 -4.53
N VAL A 176 -10.03 4.64 -4.95
CA VAL A 176 -8.93 4.28 -4.05
C VAL A 176 -7.87 5.37 -4.16
N ARG A 177 -7.49 5.97 -3.05
CA ARG A 177 -6.50 7.05 -3.00
C ARG A 177 -5.41 6.72 -2.00
N TYR A 178 -4.16 6.93 -2.40
CA TYR A 178 -2.98 6.92 -1.56
C TYR A 178 -2.42 8.34 -1.50
N GLY A 179 -2.19 8.88 -0.31
CA GLY A 179 -1.80 10.27 -0.15
C GLY A 179 -2.99 11.25 -0.09
N PRO A 180 -2.73 12.56 -0.25
CA PRO A 180 -1.50 13.17 -0.70
C PRO A 180 -0.50 13.33 0.44
N PHE A 181 0.78 13.18 0.13
CA PHE A 181 1.87 13.34 1.10
C PHE A 181 2.61 14.68 0.93
N LYS A 182 3.25 15.16 2.01
CA LYS A 182 3.93 16.46 2.05
C LYS A 182 5.44 16.31 1.80
N TYR A 183 5.82 16.12 0.53
CA TYR A 183 7.22 15.91 0.11
C TYR A 183 7.91 17.14 -0.47
#